data_AF-A0A2X2SWJ4-F1
#
_entry.id   AF-A0A2X2SWJ4-F1
#
_cell.length_a   1.000
_cell.length_b   1.000
_cell.length_c   1.000
_cell.angle_alpha   90.00
_cell.angle_beta   90.00
_cell.angle_gamma   90.00
#
_symmetry.space_group_name_H-M   'P 1'
#
loop_
_entity.id
_entity.type
_entity.pdbx_description
1 polymer ?
#
loop_
_entity_poly.entity_id
_entity_poly.type
_entity_poly.pdbx_seq_one_letter_code
_entity_poly.pdbx_strand_id
1 'polypeptide(L)' 'MTGFHYKARTHSTYGNVDVLKAACRQEMWINPLDAKQRGIANGDEVRIFNGRGEVRINAKVTPRIIPGVVAFRGRSLV' A
#
# COMPACT_ATOMS: atom_id res chain seq x y z
N MET A 1 -6.02 -6.12 -7.64
CA MET A 1 -5.07 -5.79 -6.56
C MET A 1 -4.10 -6.95 -6.43
N THR A 2 -2.79 -6.68 -6.39
CA THR A 2 -1.76 -7.72 -6.17
C THR A 2 -1.07 -7.55 -4.81
N GLY A 3 -0.71 -8.67 -4.16
CA GLY A 3 -0.07 -8.69 -2.85
C GLY A 3 1.38 -9.20 -2.93
N PHE A 4 2.24 -8.77 -2.00
CA PHE A 4 3.63 -9.20 -1.90
C PHE A 4 4.06 -9.35 -0.43
N HIS A 5 5.13 -10.10 -0.15
CA HIS A 5 5.69 -10.17 1.20
C HIS A 5 6.37 -8.85 1.57
N TYR A 6 5.96 -8.26 2.69
CA TYR A 6 6.45 -6.95 3.10
C TYR A 6 7.82 -7.04 3.73
N LYS A 7 8.71 -6.14 3.33
CA LYS A 7 10.11 -6.15 3.76
C LYS A 7 10.29 -6.05 5.27
N ALA A 8 9.44 -5.28 5.96
CA ALA A 8 9.58 -5.05 7.39
C ALA A 8 9.07 -6.19 8.29
N ARG A 9 8.34 -7.18 7.75
CA ARG A 9 7.66 -8.17 8.61
C ARG A 9 7.32 -9.49 7.90
N THR A 10 7.50 -10.61 8.61
CA THR A 10 7.03 -11.94 8.18
C THR A 10 5.61 -12.15 8.69
N HIS A 11 4.64 -12.19 7.77
CA HIS A 11 3.21 -12.13 8.10
C HIS A 11 2.86 -11.01 9.10
N SER A 12 2.39 -11.35 10.29
CA SER A 12 2.09 -10.42 11.40
C SER A 12 3.28 -10.21 12.33
N THR A 13 4.24 -11.14 12.34
CA THR A 13 5.42 -11.12 13.22
C THR A 13 6.31 -9.92 12.92
N TYR A 14 6.77 -9.22 13.97
CA TYR A 14 7.56 -7.98 13.92
C TYR A 14 6.79 -6.73 13.47
N GLY A 15 5.50 -6.86 13.13
CA GLY A 15 4.65 -5.73 12.77
C GLY A 15 4.43 -4.74 13.92
N ASN A 16 4.80 -5.09 15.15
CA ASN A 16 4.75 -4.24 16.35
C ASN A 16 6.07 -3.50 16.63
N VAL A 17 7.17 -3.83 15.95
CA VAL A 17 8.50 -3.24 16.21
C VAL A 17 8.63 -1.88 15.52
N ASP A 18 8.75 -0.81 16.31
CA ASP A 18 8.64 0.56 15.78
C ASP A 18 9.78 0.96 14.85
N VAL A 19 11.02 0.52 15.14
CA VAL A 19 12.16 0.78 14.24
C VAL A 19 11.94 0.17 12.85
N LEU A 20 11.31 -1.00 12.77
CA LEU A 20 11.02 -1.67 11.50
C LEU A 20 9.87 -0.98 10.74
N LYS A 21 8.82 -0.54 11.45
CA LYS A 21 7.73 0.26 10.85
C LYS A 21 8.24 1.60 10.31
N ALA A 22 9.16 2.25 11.02
CA ALA A 22 9.74 3.52 10.61
C ALA A 22 10.66 3.37 9.39
N ALA A 23 11.49 2.32 9.38
CA ALA A 23 12.42 2.02 8.29
C ALA A 23 11.70 1.67 6.97
N CYS A 24 10.55 1.00 7.05
CA CYS A 24 9.72 0.71 5.90
C CYS A 24 8.25 0.83 6.30
N ARG A 25 7.62 1.94 5.87
CA ARG A 25 6.21 2.26 6.15
C ARG A 25 5.27 1.51 5.21
N GLN A 26 4.21 0.93 5.77
CA GLN A 26 3.24 0.18 4.98
C GLN A 26 2.48 1.16 4.08
N GLU A 27 2.57 0.94 2.76
CA GLU A 27 2.04 1.84 1.74
C GLU A 27 1.36 1.02 0.65
N MET A 28 0.36 1.59 -0.02
CA MET A 28 -0.16 1.08 -1.28
C MET A 28 0.62 1.68 -2.45
N TRP A 29 1.11 0.83 -3.35
CA TRP A 29 1.93 1.26 -4.48
C TRP A 29 1.08 1.40 -5.73
N ILE A 30 1.26 2.52 -6.43
CA ILE A 30 0.52 2.88 -7.65
C ILE A 30 1.48 3.46 -8.70
N ASN A 31 1.21 3.17 -9.98
CA ASN A 31 1.97 3.72 -11.09
C ASN A 31 1.74 5.25 -11.23
N PRO A 32 2.74 6.06 -11.61
CA PRO A 32 2.58 7.50 -11.81
C PRO A 32 1.48 7.90 -12.80
N LEU A 33 1.23 7.11 -13.85
CA LEU A 33 0.18 7.37 -14.84
C LEU A 33 -1.21 7.27 -14.21
N ASP A 34 -1.45 6.20 -13.44
CA ASP A 34 -2.72 5.99 -12.75
C ASP A 34 -2.91 6.98 -11.61
N ALA A 35 -1.84 7.29 -10.88
CA ALA A 35 -1.85 8.29 -9.81
C ALA A 35 -2.22 9.67 -10.35
N LYS A 36 -1.62 10.08 -11.47
CA LYS A 36 -1.94 11.34 -12.16
C LYS A 36 -3.40 11.38 -12.62
N GLN A 37 -3.90 10.32 -13.23
CA GLN A 37 -5.30 10.24 -13.67
C GLN A 37 -6.29 10.36 -12.50
N ARG A 38 -5.90 9.87 -11.32
CA ARG A 38 -6.73 9.87 -10.10
C ARG A 38 -6.47 11.07 -9.17
N GLY A 39 -5.54 11.96 -9.52
CA GLY A 39 -5.16 13.10 -8.66
C GLY A 39 -4.50 12.70 -7.34
N ILE A 40 -3.78 11.57 -7.31
CA ILE A 40 -3.11 11.05 -6.11
C ILE A 40 -1.64 11.46 -6.12
N ALA A 41 -1.20 12.16 -5.08
CA ALA A 41 0.21 12.46 -4.84
C ALA A 41 0.86 11.40 -3.94
N ASN A 42 2.20 11.40 -3.92
CA ASN A 42 2.96 10.51 -3.06
C ASN A 42 2.80 10.91 -1.60
N GLY A 43 2.40 9.96 -0.75
CA GLY A 43 2.13 10.17 0.68
C GLY A 43 0.66 10.39 1.01
N ASP A 44 -0.20 10.65 0.01
CA ASP A 44 -1.62 10.90 0.23
C ASP A 44 -2.30 9.70 0.89
N GLU A 45 -3.19 9.97 1.86
CA GLU A 45 -4.07 8.95 2.39
C GLU A 45 -5.14 8.61 1.34
N VAL A 46 -5.14 7.36 0.88
CA VAL A 46 -6.05 6.87 -0.13
C VAL A 46 -6.94 5.77 0.42
N ARG A 47 -8.16 5.71 -0.12
CA ARG A 47 -9.15 4.71 0.23
C ARG A 47 -9.22 3.63 -0.84
N ILE A 48 -8.95 2.38 -0.44
CA ILE A 48 -9.09 1.19 -1.29
C ILE A 48 -10.34 0.47 -0.84
N PHE A 49 -11.31 0.28 -1.73
CA PHE A 49 -12.59 -0.32 -1.38
C PHE A 49 -13.08 -1.31 -2.44
N ASN A 50 -13.94 -2.23 -2.02
CA ASN A 50 -14.74 -3.10 -2.88
C ASN A 50 -16.09 -3.39 -2.19
N GLY A 51 -16.92 -4.25 -2.77
CA GLY A 51 -18.21 -4.62 -2.18
C GLY A 51 -18.15 -5.34 -0.81
N ARG A 52 -16.97 -5.65 -0.28
CA ARG A 52 -16.77 -6.32 1.02
C ARG A 52 -16.27 -5.38 2.11
N GLY A 53 -15.70 -4.24 1.75
CA GLY A 53 -15.15 -3.30 2.72
C GLY A 53 -14.12 -2.35 2.13
N GLU A 54 -13.49 -1.59 3.03
CA GLU A 54 -12.49 -0.58 2.68
C GLU A 54 -11.28 -0.60 3.61
N VAL A 55 -10.16 -0.08 3.11
CA VAL A 55 -8.91 0.16 3.84
C VAL A 55 -8.40 1.55 3.50
N ARG A 56 -7.94 2.29 4.51
CA ARG A 56 -7.24 3.58 4.35
C ARG A 56 -5.74 3.38 4.56
N ILE A 57 -4.94 3.91 3.64
CA ILE A 57 -3.48 3.77 3.67
C ILE A 57 -2.80 4.86 2.85
N ASN A 58 -1.57 5.22 3.17
CA ASN A 58 -0.77 6.13 2.36
C ASN A 58 -0.38 5.52 1.00
N ALA A 59 -0.42 6.35 -0.04
CA ALA A 59 0.02 6.00 -1.39
C ALA A 59 1.53 6.20 -1.56
N LYS A 60 2.16 5.24 -2.25
CA LYS A 60 3.51 5.34 -2.79
C LYS A 60 3.43 5.37 -4.30
N VAL A 61 3.75 6.51 -4.90
CA VAL A 61 3.76 6.67 -6.36
C VAL A 61 5.10 6.20 -6.90
N THR A 62 5.12 5.16 -7.74
CA THR A 62 6.37 4.55 -8.21
C THR A 62 6.24 3.88 -9.57
N PRO A 63 7.22 4.03 -10.49
CA PRO A 63 7.19 3.37 -11.80
C PRO A 63 7.42 1.85 -11.73
N ARG A 64 7.59 1.27 -10.54
CA ARG A 64 7.80 -0.17 -10.32
C ARG A 64 6.51 -1.01 -10.42
N ILE A 65 5.36 -0.36 -10.57
CA ILE A 65 4.06 -1.01 -10.72
C ILE A 65 3.62 -0.89 -12.18
N ILE A 66 3.10 -1.98 -12.75
CA ILE A 66 2.54 -1.98 -14.10
C ILE A 66 1.29 -1.09 -14.12
N PRO A 67 1.09 -0.20 -15.12
CA PRO A 67 -0.11 0.62 -15.24
C PRO A 67 -1.41 -0.20 -15.16
N GLY A 68 -2.45 0.35 -14.52
CA GLY A 68 -3.72 -0.31 -14.26
C GLY A 68 -3.72 -1.26 -13.05
N VAL A 69 -2.57 -1.45 -12.40
CA VAL A 69 -2.43 -2.31 -11.21
C VAL A 69 -2.07 -1.48 -9.99
N VAL A 70 -2.59 -1.89 -8.84
CA VAL A 70 -2.12 -1.43 -7.52
C VAL A 70 -1.58 -2.62 -6.74
N ALA A 71 -0.46 -2.40 -6.04
CA ALA A 71 0.17 -3.41 -5.20
C ALA A 71 0.07 -3.00 -3.74
N PHE A 72 -0.45 -3.90 -2.91
CA PHE A 72 -0.64 -3.63 -1.50
C PHE A 72 -0.54 -4.94 -0.71
N ARG A 73 0.21 -4.91 0.39
CA ARG A 73 0.12 -5.95 1.40
C ARG A 73 -0.64 -5.46 2.62
N GLY A 74 -1.94 -5.78 2.64
CA GLY A 74 -2.81 -5.53 3.77
C GLY A 74 -2.87 -6.70 4.75
N ARG A 75 -3.12 -6.36 6.01
CA ARG A 75 -3.80 -7.26 6.94
C ARG A 75 -5.29 -7.09 6.70
N SER A 76 -6.03 -8.17 6.43
CA SER A 76 -7.47 -8.16 6.65
C SER A 76 -7.64 -8.19 8.17
N LEU A 77 -8.00 -7.04 8.76
CA LEU A 77 -8.47 -6.99 10.12
C LEU A 77 -9.95 -7.40 10.05
N VAL A 78 -10.23 -8.66 10.34
CA VAL A 78 -11.49 -9.03 11.00
C VAL A 78 -11.31 -8.81 12.49
#